data_AF-A0A1M3MVC8-F1
#
_entry.id   AF-A0A1M3MVC8-F1
#
_cell.length_a   1.000
_cell.length_b   1.000
_cell.length_c   1.000
_cell.angle_alpha   90.00
_cell.angle_beta   90.00
_cell.angle_gamma   90.00
#
_symmetry.space_group_name_H-M   'P 1'
#
loop_
_entity.id
_entity.type
_entity.pdbx_description
1 polymer ?
#
loop_
_entity_poly.entity_id
_entity_poly.type
_entity_poly.pdbx_seq_one_letter_code
_entity_poly.pdbx_strand_id
1 'polypeptide(L)'
;MRLGRIVLCLVVVLALPFGVSCSREEPEAVPNVRLGMAPRDVRERFQPGGEGSWQTALGTGDDTVVEWTARDPRAPVAQARFEFHLGMLVAIRARMNGTTSREDISTTPKTVTIKAPAPEGGTSVTILARDCPTHKDEAESFAARKR
;
A
#
# COMPACT_ATOMS: atom_id res chain seq x y z
N MET A 1 -40.15 -23.55 -65.65
CA MET A 1 -40.74 -23.46 -64.30
C MET A 1 -39.99 -24.38 -63.34
N ARG A 2 -39.09 -23.85 -62.52
CA ARG A 2 -38.55 -24.52 -61.31
C ARG A 2 -38.26 -23.42 -60.28
N LEU A 3 -39.13 -23.28 -59.27
CA LEU A 3 -38.91 -22.40 -58.11
C LEU A 3 -38.03 -23.16 -57.11
N GLY A 4 -36.82 -22.63 -56.87
CA GLY A 4 -35.94 -23.09 -55.80
C GLY A 4 -36.32 -22.43 -54.48
N ARG A 5 -36.60 -23.24 -53.45
CA ARG A 5 -36.87 -22.81 -52.07
C ARG A 5 -35.55 -22.48 -51.37
N ILE A 6 -35.40 -21.23 -50.91
CA ILE A 6 -34.28 -20.79 -50.06
C ILE A 6 -34.66 -21.06 -48.60
N VAL A 7 -33.89 -21.91 -47.92
CA VAL A 7 -34.02 -22.20 -46.50
C VAL A 7 -33.17 -21.18 -45.73
N LEU A 8 -33.83 -20.32 -44.95
CA LEU A 8 -33.19 -19.32 -44.10
C LEU A 8 -32.83 -19.98 -42.75
N CYS A 9 -31.55 -20.27 -42.52
CA CYS A 9 -31.04 -20.70 -41.21
C CYS A 9 -30.85 -19.49 -40.30
N LEU A 10 -31.72 -19.34 -39.30
CA LEU A 10 -31.64 -18.32 -38.26
C LEU A 10 -30.60 -18.76 -37.20
N VAL A 11 -29.42 -18.16 -37.21
CA VAL A 11 -28.39 -18.37 -36.17
C VAL A 11 -28.62 -17.35 -35.05
N VAL A 12 -29.11 -17.81 -33.90
CA VAL A 12 -29.26 -17.01 -32.69
C VAL A 12 -27.91 -16.94 -31.98
N VAL A 13 -27.24 -15.79 -32.07
CA VAL A 13 -26.00 -15.51 -31.34
C VAL A 13 -26.36 -15.05 -29.92
N LEU A 14 -26.16 -15.92 -28.93
CA LEU A 14 -26.24 -15.55 -27.50
C LEU A 14 -25.05 -14.63 -27.17
N ALA A 15 -25.30 -13.33 -27.01
CA ALA A 15 -24.34 -12.37 -26.50
C ALA A 15 -24.29 -12.48 -24.96
N LEU A 16 -23.22 -13.07 -24.42
CA LEU A 16 -22.89 -13.03 -23.01
C LEU A 16 -22.36 -11.63 -22.66
N PRO A 17 -22.98 -10.89 -21.71
CA PRO A 17 -22.42 -9.63 -21.24
C PRO A 17 -21.17 -9.94 -20.41
N PHE A 18 -19.99 -9.66 -20.97
CA PHE A 18 -18.74 -9.58 -20.22
C PHE A 18 -18.86 -8.42 -19.22
N GLY A 19 -19.22 -8.76 -17.98
CA GLY A 19 -19.20 -7.83 -16.86
C GLY A 19 -17.77 -7.34 -16.66
N VAL A 20 -17.51 -6.10 -17.05
CA VAL A 20 -16.29 -5.37 -16.72
C VAL A 20 -16.32 -5.14 -15.20
N SER A 21 -15.66 -6.04 -14.47
CA SER A 21 -15.37 -5.83 -13.05
C SER A 21 -14.28 -4.76 -12.96
N CYS A 22 -14.69 -3.50 -12.79
CA CYS A 22 -13.79 -2.44 -12.42
C CYS A 22 -13.30 -2.71 -10.98
N SER A 23 -12.22 -3.47 -10.84
CA SER A 23 -11.44 -3.49 -9.60
C SER A 23 -10.94 -2.07 -9.38
N ARG A 24 -11.58 -1.35 -8.46
CA ARG A 24 -11.11 -0.05 -8.00
C ARG A 24 -9.77 -0.29 -7.30
N GLU A 25 -8.69 0.00 -8.00
CA GLU A 25 -7.34 -0.06 -7.44
C GLU A 25 -7.31 0.92 -6.27
N GLU A 26 -7.24 0.39 -5.04
CA GLU A 26 -7.12 1.24 -3.87
C GLU A 26 -5.77 1.98 -3.96
N PRO A 27 -5.76 3.31 -3.84
CA PRO A 27 -4.53 4.07 -3.91
C PRO A 27 -3.54 3.55 -2.86
N GLU A 28 -2.32 3.27 -3.31
CA GLU A 28 -1.24 2.77 -2.46
C GLU A 28 -1.03 3.74 -1.29
N ALA A 29 -0.98 3.20 -0.07
CA ALA A 29 -0.96 4.03 1.14
C ALA A 29 0.34 4.85 1.28
N VAL A 30 1.44 4.38 0.68
CA VAL A 30 2.70 5.11 0.52
C VAL A 30 3.15 4.96 -0.95
N PRO A 31 3.39 6.05 -1.70
CA PRO A 31 3.61 5.96 -3.14
C PRO A 31 4.79 5.08 -3.55
N ASN A 32 4.52 4.07 -4.40
CA ASN A 32 5.48 3.19 -5.07
C ASN A 32 6.35 2.32 -4.13
N VAL A 33 5.94 2.14 -2.87
CA VAL A 33 6.67 1.31 -1.90
C VAL A 33 5.77 0.21 -1.36
N ARG A 34 6.27 -1.03 -1.39
CA ARG A 34 5.56 -2.21 -0.93
C ARG A 34 6.42 -3.04 0.01
N LEU A 35 5.76 -3.70 0.97
CA LEU A 35 6.42 -4.71 1.79
C LEU A 35 7.10 -5.76 0.90
N GLY A 36 8.24 -6.24 1.35
CA GLY A 36 9.12 -7.15 0.63
C GLY A 36 10.12 -6.49 -0.33
N MET A 37 10.09 -5.17 -0.52
CA MET A 37 11.15 -4.49 -1.28
C MET A 37 12.48 -4.50 -0.53
N ALA A 38 13.59 -4.53 -1.27
CA ALA A 38 14.93 -4.34 -0.70
C ALA A 38 15.18 -2.84 -0.39
N PRO A 39 16.11 -2.50 0.52
CA PRO A 39 16.42 -1.10 0.86
C PRO A 39 16.75 -0.21 -0.35
N ARG A 40 17.46 -0.78 -1.33
CA ARG A 40 17.80 -0.09 -2.57
C ARG A 40 16.54 0.26 -3.38
N ASP A 41 15.64 -0.71 -3.57
CA ASP A 41 14.40 -0.50 -4.32
C ASP A 41 13.51 0.56 -3.66
N VAL A 42 13.45 0.58 -2.32
CA VAL A 42 12.71 1.61 -1.59
C VAL A 42 13.26 2.99 -1.91
N ARG A 43 14.57 3.18 -1.85
CA ARG A 43 15.21 4.48 -2.17
C ARG A 43 15.01 4.91 -3.62
N GLU A 44 15.03 3.96 -4.56
CA GLU A 44 14.86 4.24 -5.99
C GLU A 44 13.40 4.51 -6.36
N ARG A 45 12.44 3.84 -5.71
CA ARG A 45 11.01 3.90 -6.09
C ARG A 45 10.21 4.89 -5.27
N PHE A 46 10.60 5.17 -4.03
CA PHE A 46 9.84 6.06 -3.15
C PHE A 46 9.74 7.47 -3.76
N GLN A 47 8.51 7.92 -3.98
CA GLN A 47 8.20 9.23 -4.55
C GLN A 47 7.49 10.09 -3.49
N PRO A 48 8.23 10.75 -2.58
CA PRO A 48 7.64 11.55 -1.51
C PRO A 48 6.94 12.82 -1.96
N GLY A 49 7.15 13.24 -3.22
CA GLY A 49 6.64 14.50 -3.77
C GLY A 49 7.43 15.74 -3.35
N GLY A 50 8.72 15.59 -3.03
CA GLY A 50 9.61 16.70 -2.67
C GLY A 50 11.05 16.25 -2.39
N GLU A 51 11.95 17.21 -2.18
CA GLU A 51 13.32 16.94 -1.73
C GLU A 51 13.36 16.56 -0.25
N GLY A 52 14.37 15.78 0.14
CA GLY A 52 14.58 15.39 1.53
C GLY A 52 15.95 14.79 1.77
N SER A 53 16.19 14.38 3.01
CA SER A 53 17.39 13.68 3.42
C SER A 53 17.07 12.25 3.82
N TRP A 54 18.03 11.36 3.57
CA TRP A 54 17.96 9.96 3.99
C TRP A 54 18.91 9.71 5.14
N GLN A 55 18.48 8.92 6.11
CA GLN A 55 19.29 8.40 7.20
C GLN A 55 19.14 6.88 7.25
N THR A 56 20.17 6.20 7.76
CA THR A 56 20.15 4.76 7.94
C THR A 56 20.74 4.43 9.28
N ALA A 57 20.03 3.60 10.04
CA ALA A 57 20.42 3.13 11.34
C ALA A 57 20.33 1.60 11.37
N LEU A 58 21.19 0.99 12.18
CA LEU A 58 21.04 -0.42 12.55
C LEU A 58 20.00 -0.50 13.66
N GLY A 59 19.02 -1.37 13.49
CA GLY A 59 18.03 -1.70 14.50
C GLY A 59 18.58 -2.73 15.49
N THR A 60 17.67 -3.40 16.20
CA THR A 60 18.04 -4.49 17.10
C THR A 60 18.21 -5.78 16.28
N GLY A 61 19.32 -6.49 16.48
CA GLY A 61 19.60 -7.74 15.73
C GLY A 61 19.92 -7.47 14.26
N ASP A 62 19.26 -8.20 13.35
CA ASP A 62 19.44 -8.09 11.89
C ASP A 62 18.53 -7.04 11.23
N ASP A 63 17.94 -6.17 12.05
CA ASP A 63 17.03 -5.15 11.57
C ASP A 63 17.81 -3.94 11.03
N THR A 64 17.38 -3.43 9.88
CA THR A 64 17.88 -2.16 9.32
C THR A 64 16.74 -1.17 9.25
N VAL A 65 17.01 0.08 9.55
CA VAL A 65 16.03 1.16 9.44
C VAL A 65 16.56 2.18 8.45
N VAL A 66 15.72 2.53 7.48
CA VAL A 66 15.97 3.64 6.57
C VAL A 66 14.90 4.71 6.82
N GLU A 67 15.34 5.94 7.06
CA GLU A 67 14.45 7.06 7.34
C GLU A 67 14.63 8.13 6.28
N TRP A 68 13.51 8.74 5.88
CA TRP A 68 13.47 9.88 4.99
C TRP A 68 12.76 11.03 5.70
N THR A 69 13.33 12.23 5.59
CA THR A 69 12.74 13.47 6.11
C THR A 69 12.67 14.51 5.01
N ALA A 70 11.48 15.09 4.81
CA ALA A 70 11.27 16.16 3.86
C ALA A 70 12.09 17.39 4.26
N ARG A 71 12.64 18.09 3.26
CA ARG A 71 13.22 19.42 3.46
C ARG A 71 12.11 20.48 3.59
N ASP A 72 11.07 20.35 2.76
CA ASP A 72 9.90 21.23 2.83
C ASP A 72 8.86 20.61 3.78
N PRO A 73 8.46 21.30 4.87
CA PRO A 73 7.43 20.80 5.78
C PRO A 73 6.05 20.66 5.12
N ARG A 74 5.83 21.20 3.92
CA ARG A 74 4.57 21.09 3.15
C ARG A 74 4.57 19.94 2.14
N ALA A 75 5.66 19.19 1.99
CA ALA A 75 5.73 18.06 1.07
C ALA A 75 4.62 17.01 1.37
N PRO A 76 4.08 16.29 0.37
CA PRO A 76 3.00 15.33 0.59
C PRO A 76 3.30 14.29 1.66
N VAL A 77 4.53 13.76 1.65
CA VAL A 77 5.10 12.99 2.76
C VAL A 77 6.06 13.90 3.52
N ALA A 78 5.86 14.05 4.83
CA ALA A 78 6.74 14.85 5.68
C ALA A 78 7.90 14.01 6.23
N GLN A 79 7.61 12.76 6.62
CA GLN A 79 8.60 11.78 7.07
C GLN A 79 8.16 10.37 6.70
N ALA A 80 9.12 9.48 6.47
CA ALA A 80 8.88 8.05 6.30
C ALA A 80 10.00 7.23 6.93
N ARG A 81 9.63 6.20 7.67
CA ARG A 81 10.52 5.21 8.27
C ARG A 81 10.20 3.85 7.66
N PHE A 82 11.23 3.20 7.14
CA PHE A 82 11.18 1.90 6.48
C PHE A 82 12.02 0.93 7.32
N GLU A 83 11.38 -0.10 7.84
CA GLU A 83 12.02 -1.10 8.71
C GLU A 83 12.17 -2.41 7.96
N PHE A 84 13.39 -2.93 7.94
CA PHE A 84 13.78 -4.10 7.19
C PHE A 84 14.23 -5.19 8.15
N HIS A 85 13.74 -6.41 7.92
CA HIS A 85 14.21 -7.61 8.61
C HIS A 85 14.85 -8.52 7.55
N LEU A 86 16.12 -8.92 7.75
CA LEU A 86 16.87 -9.74 6.80
C LEU A 86 16.88 -9.17 5.37
N GLY A 87 16.97 -7.84 5.24
CA GLY A 87 17.03 -7.14 3.96
C GLY A 87 15.70 -6.96 3.23
N MET A 88 14.57 -7.34 3.84
CA MET A 88 13.24 -7.21 3.26
C MET A 88 12.40 -6.19 4.04
N LEU A 89 11.71 -5.28 3.33
CA LEU A 89 10.84 -4.27 3.95
C LEU A 89 9.65 -4.94 4.64
N VAL A 90 9.53 -4.78 5.96
CA VAL A 90 8.48 -5.43 6.77
C VAL A 90 7.57 -4.44 7.49
N ALA A 91 8.00 -3.19 7.66
CA ALA A 91 7.16 -2.13 8.17
C ALA A 91 7.43 -0.77 7.52
N ILE A 92 6.37 0.01 7.34
CA ILE A 92 6.41 1.38 6.85
C ILE A 92 5.66 2.25 7.84
N ARG A 93 6.28 3.33 8.31
CA ARG A 93 5.65 4.35 9.16
C ARG A 93 5.87 5.70 8.50
N ALA A 94 4.81 6.31 7.97
CA ALA A 94 4.89 7.57 7.25
C ALA A 94 4.00 8.63 7.89
N ARG A 95 4.47 9.87 7.93
CA ARG A 95 3.65 11.04 8.19
C ARG A 95 3.36 11.74 6.87
N MET A 96 2.08 11.85 6.55
CA MET A 96 1.59 12.55 5.37
C MET A 96 0.91 13.85 5.77
N ASN A 97 1.04 14.89 4.95
CA ASN A 97 0.37 16.17 5.20
C ASN A 97 -1.11 16.17 4.80
N GLY A 98 -1.57 15.17 4.03
CA GLY A 98 -2.99 14.93 3.82
C GLY A 98 -3.67 14.59 5.14
N THR A 99 -4.90 15.07 5.34
CA THR A 99 -5.65 14.87 6.59
C THR A 99 -6.63 13.71 6.47
N THR A 100 -6.77 12.95 7.56
CA THR A 100 -7.89 12.03 7.80
C THR A 100 -8.64 12.50 9.04
N SER A 101 -9.96 12.34 9.05
CA SER A 101 -10.80 12.77 10.18
C SER A 101 -10.90 11.71 11.28
N ARG A 102 -10.60 10.45 10.97
CA ARG A 102 -10.68 9.33 11.89
C ARG A 102 -9.65 8.27 11.55
N GLU A 103 -9.43 7.38 12.50
CA GLU A 103 -8.67 6.17 12.28
C GLU A 103 -9.41 5.24 11.30
N ASP A 104 -8.66 4.67 10.37
CA ASP A 104 -9.08 3.63 9.43
C ASP A 104 -8.08 2.48 9.46
N ILE A 105 -8.58 1.26 9.67
CA ILE A 105 -7.78 0.05 9.75
C ILE A 105 -8.19 -0.91 8.64
N SER A 106 -7.28 -1.11 7.69
CA SER A 106 -7.41 -2.13 6.64
C SER A 106 -6.53 -3.34 6.97
N THR A 107 -7.05 -4.53 6.74
CA THR A 107 -6.38 -5.79 7.09
C THR A 107 -6.50 -6.77 5.94
N THR A 108 -5.41 -7.46 5.66
CA THR A 108 -5.36 -8.62 4.77
C THR A 108 -4.78 -9.81 5.55
N PRO A 109 -4.72 -11.02 4.98
CA PRO A 109 -4.01 -12.13 5.61
C PRO A 109 -2.53 -11.84 5.91
N LYS A 110 -1.89 -10.95 5.13
CA LYS A 110 -0.45 -10.69 5.18
C LYS A 110 -0.07 -9.32 5.74
N THR A 111 -0.99 -8.36 5.71
CA THR A 111 -0.69 -6.97 6.05
C THR A 111 -1.77 -6.36 6.92
N VAL A 112 -1.37 -5.38 7.73
CA VAL A 112 -2.28 -4.42 8.34
C VAL A 112 -1.83 -3.02 7.98
N THR A 113 -2.78 -2.19 7.56
CA THR A 113 -2.58 -0.78 7.22
C THR A 113 -3.46 0.05 8.14
N ILE A 114 -2.86 1.02 8.82
CA ILE A 114 -3.54 1.97 9.69
C ILE A 114 -3.32 3.36 9.12
N LYS A 115 -4.41 4.13 8.98
CA LYS A 115 -4.37 5.56 8.68
C LYS A 115 -5.06 6.27 9.83
N ALA A 116 -4.35 7.14 10.56
CA ALA A 116 -4.90 7.86 11.71
C ALA A 116 -4.49 9.34 11.69
N PRO A 117 -5.25 10.24 12.31
CA PRO A 117 -4.81 11.61 12.50
C PRO A 117 -3.47 11.66 13.26
N ALA A 118 -2.49 12.41 12.75
CA ALA A 118 -1.21 12.58 13.45
C ALA A 118 -1.31 13.70 14.50
N PRO A 119 -0.69 13.56 15.69
CA PRO A 119 -0.72 14.59 16.75
C PRO A 119 -0.20 15.97 16.29
N GLU A 120 0.78 15.99 15.38
CA GLU A 120 1.38 17.21 14.83
C GLU A 120 0.61 17.77 13.62
N GLY A 121 -0.50 17.15 13.25
CA GLY A 121 -1.27 17.46 12.04
C GLY A 121 -0.98 16.51 10.87
N GLY A 122 -1.96 16.36 9.98
CA GLY A 122 -1.89 15.43 8.85
C GLY A 122 -2.36 14.01 9.22
N THR A 123 -1.78 13.01 8.57
CA THR A 123 -2.12 11.59 8.73
C THR A 123 -0.87 10.77 9.01
N SER A 124 -0.91 9.95 10.06
CA SER A 124 0.03 8.86 10.28
C SER A 124 -0.45 7.63 9.52
N VAL A 125 0.43 7.07 8.68
CA VAL A 125 0.20 5.84 7.93
C VAL A 125 1.18 4.79 8.42
N THR A 126 0.65 3.68 8.93
CA THR A 126 1.45 2.54 9.38
C THR A 126 1.06 1.30 8.56
N ILE A 127 2.03 0.61 7.99
CA ILE A 127 1.85 -0.62 7.22
C ILE A 127 2.77 -1.68 7.82
N LEU A 128 2.24 -2.79 8.33
CA LEU A 128 3.00 -3.85 8.97
C LEU A 128 2.76 -5.20 8.28
N ALA A 129 3.84 -5.96 8.08
CA ALA A 129 3.77 -7.38 7.73
C ALA A 129 3.32 -8.19 8.96
N ARG A 130 2.26 -8.98 8.79
CA ARG A 130 1.68 -9.79 9.87
C ARG A 130 2.46 -11.08 10.14
N ASP A 131 3.28 -11.52 9.19
CA ASP A 131 4.11 -12.72 9.27
C ASP A 131 5.58 -12.42 9.66
N CYS A 132 5.92 -11.16 9.92
CA CYS A 132 7.22 -10.79 10.46
C CYS A 132 7.25 -10.95 11.99
N PRO A 133 8.14 -11.79 12.57
CA PRO A 133 8.22 -11.97 14.02
C PRO A 133 8.41 -10.67 14.80
N THR A 134 9.20 -9.74 14.28
CA THR A 134 9.49 -8.45 14.94
C THR A 134 8.26 -7.58 15.14
N HIS A 135 7.29 -7.62 14.22
CA HIS A 135 6.08 -6.77 14.26
C HIS A 135 4.79 -7.56 14.48
N LYS A 136 4.87 -8.87 14.72
CA LYS A 136 3.71 -9.76 14.80
C LYS A 136 2.70 -9.28 15.85
N ASP A 137 3.18 -9.05 17.09
CA ASP A 137 2.31 -8.66 18.20
C ASP A 137 1.67 -7.28 17.96
N GLU A 138 2.44 -6.34 17.41
CA GLU A 138 1.94 -5.02 17.03
C GLU A 138 0.87 -5.13 15.94
N ALA A 139 1.13 -5.91 14.89
CA ALA A 139 0.21 -6.11 13.78
C ALA A 139 -1.09 -6.83 14.21
N GLU A 140 -1.00 -7.82 15.10
CA GLU A 140 -2.14 -8.52 15.68
C GLU A 140 -2.97 -7.61 16.57
N SER A 141 -2.33 -6.73 17.34
CA SER A 141 -3.04 -5.75 18.17
C SER A 141 -3.90 -4.80 17.33
N PHE A 142 -3.40 -4.32 16.19
CA PHE A 142 -4.19 -3.50 15.26
C PHE A 142 -5.30 -4.32 14.59
N ALA A 143 -5.00 -5.55 14.19
CA ALA A 143 -6.01 -6.41 13.58
C ALA A 143 -7.17 -6.74 14.53
N ALA A 144 -6.89 -6.84 15.85
CA ALA A 144 -7.92 -7.05 16.87
C ALA A 144 -8.83 -5.82 17.04
N ARG A 145 -8.26 -4.60 16.99
CA ARG A 145 -9.01 -3.33 17.12
C ARG A 145 -9.99 -3.03 16.00
N LYS A 146 -9.83 -3.67 14.84
CA LYS A 146 -10.75 -3.53 13.70
C LYS A 146 -12.11 -4.19 13.95
N ARG A 147 -12.17 -5.17 14.88
CA ARG A 147 -13.37 -5.95 15.19
C ARG A 147 -14.29 -5.19 16.13
#